data_AF-A0A0X8HB61-F1
#
_entry.id   AF-A0A0X8HB61-F1
#
_cell.length_a   1.000
_cell.length_b   1.000
_cell.length_c   1.000
_cell.angle_alpha   90.00
_cell.angle_beta   90.00
_cell.angle_gamma   90.00
#
_symmetry.space_group_name_H-M   'P 1'
#
loop_
_entity.id
_entity.type
_entity.pdbx_description
1 polymer ?
#
loop_
_entity_poly.entity_id
_entity_poly.type
_entity_poly.pdbx_seq_one_letter_code
_entity_poly.pdbx_strand_id
1 'polypeptide(L)'
;MKTSPPVAIRTYLFLLASLAVLAGCTASPLSETTAELAPLQVGESRLHAVDGTLLLHIKDIPGSIHVDADTEFGASEQFTGASLSPDGEWLAVTTDGVAHSAGWLVRVGNRDPQPAAFQYGGDLALGPWSENGRYAVFEAEGPAPSHTLAVVDRQNLGATVSENSAAVRIPDHEAQVPAHARYTAVGWRSGELVFEVDGGSYRFDPYSLDVIVE
;
A
#
# COMPACT_ATOMS: atom_id res chain seq x y z
N MET A 1 0.81 2.58 91.46
CA MET A 1 1.46 3.86 91.06
C MET A 1 2.07 3.67 89.67
N LYS A 2 2.11 4.75 88.85
CA LYS A 2 3.14 5.15 87.87
C LYS A 2 4.10 4.09 87.29
N THR A 3 4.46 4.05 86.00
CA THR A 3 4.05 4.74 84.74
C THR A 3 4.88 4.11 83.60
N SER A 4 4.32 3.88 82.41
CA SER A 4 5.11 3.79 81.15
C SER A 4 5.75 5.18 80.85
N PRO A 5 6.79 5.38 79.99
CA PRO A 5 6.77 5.01 78.57
C PRO A 5 8.21 4.71 77.97
N PRO A 6 8.63 5.05 76.71
CA PRO A 6 8.68 4.01 75.65
C PRO A 6 9.88 4.04 74.63
N VAL A 7 10.01 2.95 73.85
CA VAL A 7 10.21 2.86 72.36
C VAL A 7 11.43 3.49 71.61
N ALA A 8 11.78 2.82 70.49
CA ALA A 8 12.68 3.16 69.34
C ALA A 8 14.18 2.81 69.52
N ILE A 9 14.78 1.79 68.86
CA ILE A 9 14.84 1.33 67.43
C ILE A 9 15.92 2.06 66.59
N ARG A 10 16.73 1.26 65.86
CA ARG A 10 17.93 1.51 64.99
C ARG A 10 19.24 1.13 65.71
N THR A 11 20.28 0.54 65.12
CA THR A 11 20.62 0.03 63.76
C THR A 11 21.76 -1.02 63.95
N TYR A 12 22.20 -1.89 63.04
CA TYR A 12 22.05 -2.12 61.58
C TYR A 12 21.96 -3.66 61.30
N LEU A 13 21.80 -4.07 60.03
CA LEU A 13 22.12 -5.43 59.56
C LEU A 13 22.93 -5.32 58.25
N PHE A 14 24.06 -6.03 58.16
CA PHE A 14 24.92 -6.07 56.97
C PHE A 14 24.91 -7.47 56.35
N LEU A 15 24.65 -7.53 55.02
CA LEU A 15 25.13 -8.47 53.99
C LEU A 15 25.26 -10.00 54.28
N LEU A 16 25.13 -10.92 53.31
CA LEU A 16 24.47 -10.98 52.00
C LEU A 16 24.61 -12.44 51.54
N ALA A 17 23.58 -13.06 50.96
CA ALA A 17 23.72 -14.35 50.29
C ALA A 17 22.74 -14.44 49.12
N SER A 18 23.27 -14.30 47.91
CA SER A 18 22.51 -14.28 46.66
C SER A 18 21.98 -15.66 46.31
N LEU A 19 20.68 -15.77 46.02
CA LEU A 19 20.13 -16.90 45.28
C LEU A 19 19.50 -16.37 43.99
N ALA A 20 20.05 -16.77 42.84
CA ALA A 20 19.63 -16.27 41.54
C ALA A 20 18.30 -16.89 41.14
N VAL A 21 17.26 -16.06 40.97
CA VAL A 21 16.02 -16.46 40.32
C VAL A 21 16.24 -16.34 38.81
N LEU A 22 16.41 -17.48 38.13
CA LEU A 22 16.27 -17.55 36.68
C LEU A 22 14.79 -17.46 36.32
N ALA A 23 14.25 -16.24 36.37
CA ALA A 23 12.97 -15.92 35.77
C ALA A 23 13.13 -16.03 34.25
N GLY A 24 12.68 -17.15 33.70
CA GLY A 24 12.53 -17.32 32.26
C GLY A 24 11.44 -16.38 31.76
N CYS A 25 11.82 -15.15 31.44
CA CYS A 25 11.01 -14.27 30.60
C CYS A 25 10.96 -14.89 29.21
N THR A 26 10.01 -15.80 28.98
CA THR A 26 9.55 -16.10 27.63
C THR A 26 8.98 -14.79 27.08
N ALA A 27 9.77 -14.11 26.25
CA ALA A 27 9.25 -13.05 25.43
C ALA A 27 8.09 -13.65 24.64
N SER A 28 6.87 -13.19 24.91
CA SER A 28 5.75 -13.48 24.02
C SER A 28 6.19 -13.08 22.62
N PRO A 29 6.09 -13.94 21.60
CA PRO A 29 6.22 -13.46 20.24
C PRO A 29 5.21 -12.33 20.11
N LEU A 30 5.69 -11.15 19.72
CA LEU A 30 4.79 -10.09 19.28
C LEU A 30 4.02 -10.72 18.14
N SER A 31 2.71 -10.89 18.34
CA SER A 31 1.83 -11.31 17.28
C SER A 31 1.91 -10.20 16.25
N GLU A 32 2.64 -10.44 15.17
CA GLU A 32 2.60 -9.64 13.95
C GLU A 32 1.18 -9.80 13.41
N THR A 33 0.29 -9.00 13.98
CA THR A 33 -1.06 -8.82 13.49
C THR A 33 -0.91 -7.96 12.24
N THR A 34 -0.47 -8.60 11.16
CA THR A 34 -0.82 -8.19 9.80
C THR A 34 -2.32 -8.05 9.84
N ALA A 35 -2.79 -6.81 9.93
CA ALA A 35 -4.21 -6.52 9.95
C ALA A 35 -4.72 -6.88 8.56
N GLU A 36 -5.25 -8.10 8.44
CA GLU A 36 -5.90 -8.60 7.24
C GLU A 36 -7.10 -7.69 6.97
N LEU A 37 -6.87 -6.66 6.14
CA LEU A 37 -7.87 -5.66 5.81
C LEU A 37 -9.05 -6.39 5.20
N ALA A 38 -10.20 -6.31 5.86
CA ALA A 38 -11.35 -7.11 5.49
C ALA A 38 -11.74 -6.82 4.02
N PRO A 39 -11.89 -7.86 3.16
CA PRO A 39 -11.97 -7.67 1.72
C PRO A 39 -13.19 -6.84 1.32
N LEU A 40 -12.96 -5.84 0.47
CA LEU A 40 -14.00 -4.92 0.01
C LEU A 40 -15.01 -5.62 -0.91
N GLN A 41 -16.26 -5.19 -0.85
CA GLN A 41 -17.30 -5.63 -1.78
C GLN A 41 -17.31 -4.71 -3.01
N VAL A 42 -16.62 -5.15 -4.06
CA VAL A 42 -16.57 -4.48 -5.37
C VAL A 42 -17.77 -4.91 -6.21
N GLY A 43 -18.61 -3.96 -6.60
CA GLY A 43 -19.63 -4.15 -7.64
C GLY A 43 -19.52 -3.04 -8.68
N GLU A 44 -19.98 -3.30 -9.90
CA GLU A 44 -19.81 -2.45 -11.10
C GLU A 44 -19.95 -0.93 -10.83
N SER A 45 -20.96 -0.52 -10.05
CA SER A 45 -21.24 0.90 -9.79
C SER A 45 -21.01 1.36 -8.34
N ARG A 46 -20.63 0.47 -7.42
CA ARG A 46 -20.52 0.75 -5.98
C ARG A 46 -19.49 -0.11 -5.26
N LEU A 47 -18.69 0.54 -4.41
CA LEU A 47 -17.78 -0.10 -3.47
C LEU A 47 -18.35 -0.03 -2.05
N HIS A 48 -18.40 -1.16 -1.34
CA HIS A 48 -18.82 -1.21 0.07
C HIS A 48 -17.74 -1.88 0.94
N ALA A 49 -17.69 -1.48 2.21
CA ALA A 49 -17.00 -2.23 3.25
C ALA A 49 -17.77 -3.52 3.60
N VAL A 50 -17.13 -4.43 4.32
CA VAL A 50 -17.72 -5.72 4.72
C VAL A 50 -18.99 -5.61 5.58
N ASP A 51 -19.17 -4.50 6.29
CA ASP A 51 -20.36 -4.20 7.10
C ASP A 51 -21.54 -3.65 6.27
N GLY A 52 -21.36 -3.48 4.96
CA GLY A 52 -22.33 -2.90 4.04
C GLY A 52 -22.27 -1.37 3.93
N THR A 53 -21.33 -0.70 4.60
CA THR A 53 -21.12 0.75 4.47
C THR A 53 -20.70 1.09 3.04
N LEU A 54 -21.47 1.93 2.36
CA LEU A 54 -21.10 2.46 1.04
C LEU A 54 -19.87 3.37 1.18
N LEU A 55 -18.76 2.96 0.57
CA LEU A 55 -17.52 3.73 0.55
C LEU A 55 -17.49 4.69 -0.64
N LEU A 56 -17.90 4.22 -1.82
CA LEU A 56 -17.80 4.99 -3.06
C LEU A 56 -18.85 4.56 -4.09
N HIS A 57 -19.41 5.51 -4.84
CA HIS A 57 -20.22 5.24 -6.03
C HIS A 57 -19.41 5.59 -7.29
N ILE A 58 -19.60 4.91 -8.41
CA ILE A 58 -18.85 5.20 -9.67
C ILE A 58 -19.05 6.65 -10.16
N LYS A 59 -20.16 7.29 -9.77
CA LYS A 59 -20.47 8.71 -10.07
C LYS A 59 -19.67 9.70 -9.22
N ASP A 60 -18.96 9.21 -8.20
CA ASP A 60 -18.00 9.98 -7.42
C ASP A 60 -16.61 9.96 -8.08
N ILE A 61 -16.39 9.12 -9.11
CA ILE A 61 -15.20 9.13 -9.96
C ILE A 61 -15.44 10.11 -11.14
N PRO A 62 -14.46 10.95 -11.52
CA PRO A 62 -14.50 11.71 -12.77
C PRO A 62 -14.73 10.79 -13.97
N GLY A 63 -15.56 11.19 -14.94
CA GLY A 63 -15.85 10.36 -16.13
C GLY A 63 -14.63 10.08 -17.01
N SER A 64 -13.57 10.86 -16.83
CA SER A 64 -12.34 10.88 -17.60
C SER A 64 -11.13 11.16 -16.72
N ILE A 65 -9.97 10.67 -17.14
CA ILE A 65 -8.69 10.75 -16.43
C ILE A 65 -7.66 11.56 -17.25
N HIS A 66 -6.98 12.50 -16.60
CA HIS A 66 -5.84 13.21 -17.18
C HIS A 66 -4.58 12.35 -17.03
N VAL A 67 -4.00 11.95 -18.17
CA VAL A 67 -2.75 11.18 -18.21
C VAL A 67 -1.56 12.12 -18.11
N ASP A 68 -1.64 13.27 -18.78
CA ASP A 68 -0.72 14.39 -18.69
C ASP A 68 -1.50 15.71 -18.80
N ALA A 69 -0.81 16.84 -18.95
CA ALA A 69 -1.43 18.17 -18.97
C ALA A 69 -2.34 18.44 -20.19
N ASP A 70 -2.10 17.77 -21.32
CA ASP A 70 -2.82 17.98 -22.59
C ASP A 70 -3.64 16.75 -23.02
N THR A 71 -3.46 15.60 -22.35
CA THR A 71 -4.05 14.30 -22.71
C THR A 71 -5.04 13.78 -21.68
N GLU A 72 -6.28 13.51 -22.11
CA GLU A 72 -7.39 13.02 -21.29
C GLU A 72 -8.14 11.87 -22.00
N PHE A 73 -8.59 10.86 -21.24
CA PHE A 73 -9.36 9.71 -21.74
C PHE A 73 -10.56 9.38 -20.86
N GLY A 74 -11.68 8.91 -21.44
CA GLY A 74 -12.82 8.39 -20.67
C GLY A 74 -12.50 7.01 -20.08
N ALA A 75 -12.72 6.82 -18.76
CA ALA A 75 -12.20 5.63 -18.07
C ALA A 75 -12.98 5.18 -16.82
N SER A 76 -14.23 5.62 -16.63
CA SER A 76 -14.98 5.45 -15.38
C SER A 76 -16.43 4.98 -15.58
N GLU A 77 -16.61 3.91 -16.34
CA GLU A 77 -17.93 3.29 -16.55
C GLU A 77 -18.29 2.31 -15.45
N GLN A 78 -17.31 1.52 -14.98
CA GLN A 78 -17.48 0.53 -13.92
C GLN A 78 -16.21 0.37 -13.07
N PHE A 79 -16.36 -0.06 -11.81
CA PHE A 79 -15.26 -0.53 -10.97
C PHE A 79 -14.83 -1.96 -11.33
N THR A 80 -13.52 -2.20 -11.41
CA THR A 80 -12.93 -3.55 -11.57
C THR A 80 -12.21 -4.03 -10.31
N GLY A 81 -11.73 -3.12 -9.48
CA GLY A 81 -10.97 -3.46 -8.28
C GLY A 81 -10.99 -2.32 -7.26
N ALA A 82 -10.84 -2.68 -5.98
CA ALA A 82 -10.63 -1.74 -4.89
C ALA A 82 -9.79 -2.37 -3.78
N SER A 83 -8.86 -1.61 -3.21
CA SER A 83 -8.05 -2.01 -2.07
C SER A 83 -7.88 -0.85 -1.10
N LEU A 84 -8.18 -1.09 0.16
CA LEU A 84 -8.01 -0.13 1.25
C LEU A 84 -6.52 -0.07 1.65
N SER A 85 -6.02 1.11 2.02
CA SER A 85 -4.69 1.25 2.61
C SER A 85 -4.64 0.64 4.04
N PRO A 86 -3.47 0.19 4.53
CA PRO A 86 -3.27 -0.36 5.88
C PRO A 86 -3.82 0.48 7.05
N ASP A 87 -3.89 1.81 6.90
CA ASP A 87 -4.43 2.73 7.90
C ASP A 87 -5.93 3.05 7.72
N GLY A 88 -6.56 2.52 6.67
CA GLY A 88 -7.97 2.76 6.35
C GLY A 88 -8.30 4.13 5.80
N GLU A 89 -7.31 5.01 5.57
CA GLU A 89 -7.55 6.39 5.13
C GLU A 89 -7.73 6.54 3.61
N TRP A 90 -7.26 5.60 2.80
CA TRP A 90 -7.25 5.69 1.34
C TRP A 90 -7.75 4.41 0.67
N LEU A 91 -8.37 4.58 -0.49
CA LEU A 91 -8.74 3.52 -1.41
C LEU A 91 -7.93 3.68 -2.69
N ALA A 92 -7.24 2.61 -3.09
CA ALA A 92 -6.80 2.44 -4.47
C ALA A 92 -7.94 1.75 -5.21
N VAL A 93 -8.30 2.26 -6.37
CA VAL A 93 -9.47 1.82 -7.14
C VAL A 93 -9.09 1.70 -8.61
N THR A 94 -9.50 0.62 -9.27
CA THR A 94 -9.42 0.50 -10.73
C THR A 94 -10.82 0.56 -11.34
N THR A 95 -10.90 1.22 -12.49
CA THR A 95 -12.11 1.36 -13.30
C THR A 95 -11.82 1.08 -14.76
N ASP A 96 -12.83 0.61 -15.49
CA ASP A 96 -12.80 0.50 -16.95
C ASP A 96 -13.68 1.56 -17.61
N GLY A 97 -13.31 1.93 -18.83
CA GLY A 97 -14.20 2.46 -19.85
C GLY A 97 -14.06 1.68 -21.17
N VAL A 98 -14.70 2.16 -22.24
CA VAL A 98 -14.82 1.45 -23.54
C VAL A 98 -13.52 0.84 -24.10
N ALA A 99 -12.37 1.46 -23.88
CA ALA A 99 -11.09 1.05 -24.48
C ALA A 99 -9.87 1.23 -23.56
N HIS A 100 -10.07 1.64 -22.31
CA HIS A 100 -9.00 2.04 -21.39
C HIS A 100 -9.40 1.69 -19.95
N SER A 101 -8.43 1.31 -19.13
CA SER A 101 -8.60 1.23 -17.68
C SER A 101 -7.87 2.38 -16.99
N ALA A 102 -8.43 2.86 -15.87
CA ALA A 102 -7.86 3.89 -15.01
C ALA A 102 -7.68 3.40 -13.58
N GLY A 103 -6.63 3.90 -12.94
CA GLY A 103 -6.36 3.74 -11.52
C GLY A 103 -6.53 5.08 -10.80
N TRP A 104 -7.12 5.04 -9.61
CA TRP A 104 -7.43 6.22 -8.79
C TRP A 104 -6.97 6.02 -7.34
N LEU A 105 -6.52 7.09 -6.69
CA LEU A 105 -6.45 7.17 -5.24
C LEU A 105 -7.57 8.07 -4.71
N VAL A 106 -8.37 7.53 -3.79
CA VAL A 106 -9.52 8.23 -3.20
C VAL A 106 -9.40 8.21 -1.69
N ARG A 107 -9.39 9.38 -1.05
CA ARG A 107 -9.35 9.44 0.42
C ARG A 107 -10.72 9.06 0.99
N VAL A 108 -10.76 8.14 1.94
CA VAL A 108 -12.01 7.67 2.54
C VAL A 108 -12.78 8.83 3.18
N GLY A 109 -14.06 8.94 2.83
CA GLY A 109 -14.92 10.05 3.26
C GLY A 109 -14.77 11.35 2.45
N ASN A 110 -13.80 11.47 1.54
CA ASN A 110 -13.67 12.58 0.60
C ASN A 110 -13.83 12.12 -0.86
N ARG A 111 -14.78 12.72 -1.58
CA ARG A 111 -15.10 12.35 -2.97
C ARG A 111 -14.28 13.15 -3.96
N ASP A 112 -12.96 13.05 -3.82
CA ASP A 112 -11.98 13.79 -4.61
C ASP A 112 -10.89 12.84 -5.16
N PRO A 113 -11.21 12.00 -6.17
CA PRO A 113 -10.29 11.01 -6.72
C PRO A 113 -9.13 11.65 -7.46
N GLN A 114 -7.92 11.23 -7.12
CA GLN A 114 -6.70 11.65 -7.80
C GLN A 114 -6.29 10.59 -8.83
N PRO A 115 -5.92 10.97 -10.07
CA PRO A 115 -5.36 10.05 -11.07
C PRO A 115 -4.14 9.31 -10.52
N ALA A 116 -4.04 8.01 -10.76
CA ALA A 116 -2.98 7.17 -10.18
C ALA A 116 -2.32 6.24 -11.21
N ALA A 117 -3.08 5.64 -12.12
CA ALA A 117 -2.57 4.80 -13.20
C ALA A 117 -3.48 4.88 -14.43
N PHE A 118 -2.97 4.48 -15.59
CA PHE A 118 -3.73 4.42 -16.84
C PHE A 118 -3.16 3.33 -17.76
N GLN A 119 -4.05 2.57 -18.41
CA GLN A 119 -3.68 1.62 -19.46
C GLN A 119 -4.58 1.81 -20.68
N TYR A 120 -3.96 2.00 -21.85
CA TYR A 120 -4.65 2.07 -23.13
C TYR A 120 -4.73 0.67 -23.76
N GLY A 121 -5.93 0.22 -24.15
CA GLY A 121 -6.11 -1.02 -24.91
C GLY A 121 -5.74 -2.29 -24.13
N GLY A 122 -5.95 -2.27 -22.82
CA GLY A 122 -5.65 -3.35 -21.89
C GLY A 122 -6.07 -2.96 -20.47
N ASP A 123 -5.77 -3.81 -19.50
CA ASP A 123 -6.41 -3.79 -18.18
C ASP A 123 -5.51 -3.22 -17.07
N LEU A 124 -6.11 -2.74 -15.99
CA LEU A 124 -5.43 -2.42 -14.73
C LEU A 124 -5.93 -3.30 -13.58
N ALA A 125 -4.98 -3.80 -12.80
CA ALA A 125 -5.20 -4.46 -11.52
C ALA A 125 -4.51 -3.70 -10.37
N LEU A 126 -4.84 -4.09 -9.13
CA LEU A 126 -4.24 -3.54 -7.92
C LEU A 126 -3.16 -4.49 -7.40
N GLY A 127 -1.96 -3.97 -7.22
CA GLY A 127 -0.88 -4.64 -6.51
C GLY A 127 -0.89 -4.33 -5.00
N PRO A 128 0.18 -4.70 -4.27
CA PRO A 128 0.24 -4.52 -2.83
C PRO A 128 0.44 -3.04 -2.41
N TRP A 129 -0.29 -2.60 -1.38
CA TRP A 129 0.06 -1.39 -0.64
C TRP A 129 1.36 -1.60 0.14
N SER A 130 2.18 -0.56 0.27
CA SER A 130 3.30 -0.54 1.22
C SER A 130 2.83 -0.69 2.66
N GLU A 131 3.64 -1.27 3.53
CA GLU A 131 3.33 -1.54 4.96
C GLU A 131 2.83 -0.29 5.72
N ASN A 132 3.39 0.89 5.43
CA ASN A 132 3.01 2.18 6.02
C ASN A 132 1.85 2.89 5.31
N GLY A 133 1.25 2.23 4.31
CA GLY A 133 0.16 2.72 3.47
C GLY A 133 0.48 3.91 2.58
N ARG A 134 1.73 4.35 2.46
CA ARG A 134 2.11 5.53 1.64
C ARG A 134 2.01 5.26 0.14
N TYR A 135 2.47 4.10 -0.29
CA TYR A 135 2.59 3.75 -1.70
C TYR A 135 1.57 2.69 -2.11
N ALA A 136 0.85 2.95 -3.20
CA ALA A 136 0.00 1.96 -3.86
C ALA A 136 0.69 1.44 -5.12
N VAL A 137 0.57 0.13 -5.39
CA VAL A 137 1.01 -0.47 -6.65
C VAL A 137 -0.20 -0.67 -7.56
N PHE A 138 -0.07 -0.30 -8.82
CA PHE A 138 -0.98 -0.67 -9.90
C PHE A 138 -0.23 -1.58 -10.87
N GLU A 139 -0.91 -2.62 -11.34
CA GLU A 139 -0.38 -3.58 -12.32
C GLU A 139 -1.11 -3.36 -13.64
N ALA A 140 -0.39 -3.22 -14.74
CA ALA A 140 -0.94 -2.86 -16.05
C ALA A 140 -0.60 -3.91 -17.09
N GLU A 141 -1.63 -4.51 -17.72
CA GLU A 141 -1.46 -5.45 -18.82
C GLU A 141 -1.78 -4.76 -20.15
N GLY A 142 -0.75 -4.54 -20.98
CA GLY A 142 -0.87 -3.82 -22.24
C GLY A 142 -1.25 -4.70 -23.45
N PRO A 143 -1.67 -4.11 -24.59
CA PRO A 143 -2.13 -4.86 -25.77
C PRO A 143 -1.06 -5.73 -26.45
N ALA A 144 0.23 -5.47 -26.21
CA ALA A 144 1.35 -6.29 -26.66
C ALA A 144 1.91 -7.04 -25.43
N PRO A 145 1.27 -8.15 -25.01
CA PRO A 145 0.96 -8.52 -23.62
C PRO A 145 2.13 -8.45 -22.65
N SER A 146 2.46 -7.22 -22.27
CA SER A 146 3.48 -6.85 -21.32
C SER A 146 2.76 -6.46 -20.03
N HIS A 147 3.21 -7.03 -18.92
CA HIS A 147 2.65 -6.74 -17.61
C HIS A 147 3.66 -5.90 -16.84
N THR A 148 3.34 -4.63 -16.58
CA THR A 148 4.24 -3.66 -15.92
C THR A 148 3.66 -3.18 -14.60
N LEU A 149 4.50 -2.66 -13.72
CA LEU A 149 4.08 -2.11 -12.43
C LEU A 149 4.27 -0.59 -12.39
N ALA A 150 3.36 0.10 -11.71
CA ALA A 150 3.44 1.52 -11.40
C ALA A 150 3.23 1.74 -9.90
N VAL A 151 3.99 2.65 -9.31
CA VAL A 151 3.97 2.98 -7.88
C VAL A 151 3.52 4.43 -7.70
N VAL A 152 2.55 4.65 -6.83
CA VAL A 152 1.91 5.95 -6.60
C VAL A 152 2.08 6.38 -5.15
N ASP A 153 2.68 7.55 -4.91
CA ASP A 153 2.86 8.12 -3.58
C ASP A 153 1.68 9.00 -3.18
N ARG A 154 0.83 8.52 -2.26
CA ARG A 154 -0.36 9.26 -1.82
C ARG A 154 -0.05 10.61 -1.14
N GLN A 155 1.21 10.86 -0.74
CA GLN A 155 1.62 12.11 -0.09
C GLN A 155 2.06 13.19 -1.09
N ASN A 156 2.30 12.84 -2.36
CA ASN A 156 2.82 13.74 -3.39
C ASN A 156 1.97 13.65 -4.67
N LEU A 157 0.67 13.89 -4.53
CA LEU A 157 -0.30 13.85 -5.65
C LEU A 157 -0.46 15.24 -6.28
N GLY A 158 -0.15 15.32 -7.58
CA GLY A 158 -0.59 16.33 -8.53
C GLY A 158 -1.87 15.91 -9.28
N ALA A 159 -2.10 16.52 -10.44
CA ALA A 159 -3.40 16.49 -11.15
C ALA A 159 -3.48 15.42 -12.24
N THR A 160 -2.38 14.73 -12.57
CA THR A 160 -2.26 13.83 -13.72
C THR A 160 -1.56 12.52 -13.36
N VAL A 161 -1.79 11.46 -14.14
CA VAL A 161 -1.07 10.18 -13.94
C VAL A 161 0.45 10.36 -14.05
N SER A 162 0.92 11.18 -15.00
CA SER A 162 2.35 11.42 -15.21
C SER A 162 3.05 12.18 -14.07
N GLU A 163 2.31 12.92 -13.24
CA GLU A 163 2.83 13.54 -12.02
C GLU A 163 2.82 12.58 -10.82
N ASN A 164 1.88 11.63 -10.81
CA ASN A 164 1.55 10.82 -9.63
C ASN A 164 2.17 9.42 -9.63
N SER A 165 2.58 8.93 -10.82
CA SER A 165 2.88 7.51 -11.06
C SER A 165 4.32 7.30 -11.50
N ALA A 166 5.09 6.53 -10.71
CA ALA A 166 6.43 6.09 -11.05
C ALA A 166 6.38 4.69 -11.68
N ALA A 167 6.80 4.57 -12.95
CA ALA A 167 6.89 3.27 -13.62
C ALA A 167 8.08 2.46 -13.07
N VAL A 168 7.82 1.23 -12.62
CA VAL A 168 8.86 0.30 -12.17
C VAL A 168 9.49 -0.36 -13.39
N ARG A 169 10.81 -0.26 -13.52
CA ARG A 169 11.52 -0.70 -14.73
C ARG A 169 12.96 -1.07 -14.43
N ILE A 170 13.41 -2.25 -14.83
CA ILE A 170 14.82 -2.64 -14.71
C ILE A 170 15.67 -1.85 -15.73
N PRO A 171 16.98 -1.63 -15.47
CA PRO A 171 17.86 -0.90 -16.38
C PRO A 171 17.84 -1.41 -17.83
N ASP A 172 17.85 -2.73 -18.02
CA ASP A 172 17.83 -3.37 -19.34
C ASP A 172 16.53 -3.08 -20.14
N HIS A 173 15.47 -2.61 -19.48
CA HIS A 173 14.17 -2.29 -20.06
C HIS A 173 13.88 -0.78 -20.13
N GLU A 174 14.78 0.09 -19.64
CA GLU A 174 14.58 1.56 -19.57
C GLU A 174 14.01 2.15 -20.86
N ALA A 175 14.70 1.91 -21.97
CA ALA A 175 14.34 2.43 -23.29
C ALA A 175 13.06 1.80 -23.86
N GLN A 176 12.82 0.51 -23.61
CA GLN A 176 11.65 -0.21 -24.07
C GLN A 176 11.45 -1.50 -23.25
N VAL A 177 10.25 -1.69 -22.73
CA VAL A 177 9.84 -2.98 -22.16
C VAL A 177 9.58 -3.98 -23.31
N PRO A 178 10.19 -5.18 -23.30
CA PRO A 178 9.92 -6.20 -24.30
C PRO A 178 8.46 -6.66 -24.31
N ALA A 179 7.95 -7.02 -25.49
CA ALA A 179 6.68 -7.73 -25.57
C ALA A 179 6.79 -9.05 -24.77
N HIS A 180 5.74 -9.39 -24.02
CA HIS A 180 5.70 -10.56 -23.11
C HIS A 180 6.53 -10.45 -21.82
N ALA A 181 7.24 -9.34 -21.56
CA ALA A 181 7.88 -9.13 -20.26
C ALA A 181 6.80 -9.04 -19.15
N ARG A 182 7.03 -9.73 -18.03
CA ARG A 182 6.08 -9.79 -16.91
C ARG A 182 6.74 -9.39 -15.60
N TYR A 183 6.49 -8.16 -15.18
CA TYR A 183 6.82 -7.65 -13.85
C TYR A 183 5.73 -8.11 -12.87
N THR A 184 6.10 -8.79 -11.79
CA THR A 184 5.17 -9.30 -10.78
C THR A 184 5.54 -8.73 -9.41
N ALA A 185 4.62 -8.03 -8.75
CA ALA A 185 4.87 -7.52 -7.40
C ALA A 185 4.85 -8.68 -6.39
N VAL A 186 5.95 -8.86 -5.66
CA VAL A 186 6.05 -9.89 -4.61
C VAL A 186 5.53 -9.34 -3.28
N GLY A 187 5.79 -8.07 -3.01
CA GLY A 187 5.41 -7.39 -1.77
C GLY A 187 6.37 -6.25 -1.44
N TRP A 188 6.23 -5.69 -0.25
CA TRP A 188 7.12 -4.64 0.24
C TRP A 188 8.09 -5.19 1.28
N ARG A 189 9.29 -4.62 1.35
CA ARG A 189 10.26 -4.90 2.42
C ARG A 189 11.03 -3.62 2.74
N SER A 190 11.04 -3.21 4.00
CA SER A 190 11.80 -2.03 4.47
C SER A 190 11.48 -0.71 3.73
N GLY A 191 10.31 -0.59 3.10
CA GLY A 191 9.91 0.56 2.30
C GLY A 191 10.26 0.47 0.79
N GLU A 192 10.93 -0.58 0.34
CA GLU A 192 11.20 -0.88 -1.07
C GLU A 192 10.14 -1.88 -1.60
N LEU A 193 9.76 -1.77 -2.87
CA LEU A 193 8.92 -2.75 -3.56
C LEU A 193 9.80 -3.89 -4.08
N VAL A 194 9.55 -5.12 -3.62
CA VAL A 194 10.16 -6.35 -4.16
C VAL A 194 9.32 -6.82 -5.34
N PHE A 195 9.95 -7.09 -6.47
CA PHE A 195 9.28 -7.57 -7.68
C PHE A 195 10.16 -8.53 -8.50
N GLU A 196 9.52 -9.43 -9.24
CA GLU A 196 10.17 -10.35 -10.17
C GLU A 196 9.95 -9.91 -11.62
N VAL A 197 10.98 -10.05 -12.47
CA VAL A 197 10.86 -9.95 -13.93
C VAL A 197 11.90 -10.86 -14.59
N ASP A 198 11.52 -11.56 -15.64
CA ASP A 198 12.36 -12.48 -16.43
C ASP A 198 13.15 -13.53 -15.61
N GLY A 199 12.63 -13.89 -14.43
CA GLY A 199 13.24 -14.85 -13.51
C GLY A 199 14.30 -14.27 -12.55
N GLY A 200 14.54 -12.96 -12.59
CA GLY A 200 15.31 -12.23 -11.57
C GLY A 200 14.40 -11.59 -10.52
N SER A 201 14.89 -11.46 -9.29
CA SER A 201 14.26 -10.64 -8.23
C SER A 201 14.98 -9.31 -8.08
N TYR A 202 14.19 -8.26 -7.86
CA TYR A 202 14.62 -6.87 -7.84
C TYR A 202 13.91 -6.10 -6.72
N ARG A 203 14.52 -5.00 -6.30
CA ARG A 203 13.93 -4.03 -5.38
C ARG A 203 13.90 -2.65 -6.03
N PHE A 204 12.78 -1.95 -5.88
CA PHE A 204 12.56 -0.59 -6.33
C PHE A 204 12.41 0.34 -5.12
N ASP A 205 13.24 1.38 -5.03
CA ASP A 205 13.10 2.44 -4.04
C ASP A 205 12.21 3.57 -4.60
N PRO A 206 10.99 3.78 -4.08
CA PRO A 206 10.10 4.82 -4.57
C PRO A 206 10.54 6.25 -4.20
N TYR A 207 11.59 6.44 -3.41
CA TYR A 207 12.14 7.75 -3.07
C TYR A 207 13.23 8.20 -4.05
N SER A 208 14.16 7.32 -4.43
CA SER A 208 15.19 7.63 -5.43
C SER A 208 14.81 7.24 -6.87
N LEU A 209 13.78 6.39 -7.02
CA LEU A 209 13.36 5.73 -8.26
C LEU A 209 14.38 4.71 -8.80
N ASP A 210 15.36 4.30 -7.99
CA ASP A 210 16.37 3.31 -8.37
C ASP A 210 15.79 1.87 -8.35
N VAL A 211 16.31 1.02 -9.23
CA VAL A 211 16.11 -0.43 -9.20
C VAL A 211 17.42 -1.14 -8.97
N ILE A 212 17.45 -2.04 -7.98
CA ILE A 212 18.60 -2.90 -7.64
C ILE A 212 18.21 -4.38 -7.68
N VAL A 213 19.18 -5.25 -7.96
CA VAL A 213 19.00 -6.71 -7.86
C VAL A 213 18.93 -7.11 -6.38
N GLU A 214 18.10 -8.10 -6.04
CA GLU A 214 18.01 -8.68 -4.68
C GLU A 214 19.12 -9.70 -4.38
#